data_AF-A0A846TGX1-F1
#
_entry.id   AF-A0A846TGX1-F1
#
_cell.length_a   1.000
_cell.length_b   1.000
_cell.length_c   1.000
_cell.angle_alpha   90.00
_cell.angle_beta   90.00
_cell.angle_gamma   90.00
#
_symmetry.space_group_name_H-M   'P 1'
#
loop_
_entity.id
_entity.type
_entity.pdbx_description
1 polymer ?
#
loop_
_entity_poly.entity_id
_entity_poly.type
_entity_poly.pdbx_seq_one_letter_code
_entity_poly.pdbx_strand_id
1 'polypeptide(L)'
;MQKKIQDLISSVKDTGAHIFYSFNDEGKYVDNLIVYLTAAIGLGNHVMIIENDRILPLVQKRIKSELTEEQQKMIHTINNYDFYCYRGNFNKKTILSYLDNMLAPFLKNNIPVQTWAHVEWRDQEDIFQNIGNYEKEANQMLQSTTLITICGYDANRVPESLKDILMDSHDYYMTDDTIQQIDRNS
;
A
#
# COMPACT_ATOMS: atom_id res chain seq x y z
N MET A 1 -12.72 -12.12 0.94
CA MET A 1 -12.17 -10.75 0.84
C MET A 1 -12.74 -9.92 -0.30
N GLN A 2 -13.00 -10.49 -1.48
CA GLN A 2 -13.50 -9.74 -2.66
C GLN A 2 -14.52 -8.63 -2.38
N LYS A 3 -15.69 -8.98 -1.84
CA LYS A 3 -16.73 -8.00 -1.53
C LYS A 3 -16.26 -6.93 -0.54
N LYS A 4 -15.51 -7.31 0.51
CA LYS A 4 -15.03 -6.38 1.54
C LYS A 4 -14.09 -5.33 0.95
N ILE A 5 -13.18 -5.72 0.06
CA ILE A 5 -12.25 -4.80 -0.62
C ILE A 5 -13.02 -3.87 -1.56
N GLN A 6 -13.97 -4.38 -2.33
CA GLN A 6 -14.82 -3.57 -3.21
C GLN A 6 -15.65 -2.54 -2.42
N ASP A 7 -16.26 -2.96 -1.32
CA ASP A 7 -17.04 -2.11 -0.43
C ASP A 7 -16.15 -1.03 0.19
N LEU A 8 -14.95 -1.38 0.66
CA LEU A 8 -13.96 -0.43 1.19
C LEU A 8 -13.60 0.64 0.16
N ILE A 9 -13.10 0.24 -1.02
CA ILE A 9 -12.66 1.18 -2.07
C ILE A 9 -13.82 2.11 -2.47
N SER A 10 -15.02 1.57 -2.60
CA SER A 10 -16.20 2.37 -2.96
C SER A 10 -16.58 3.38 -1.88
N SER A 11 -16.46 3.01 -0.60
CA SER A 11 -16.80 3.87 0.54
C SER A 11 -15.82 5.03 0.74
N VAL A 12 -14.55 4.84 0.39
CA VAL A 12 -13.47 5.82 0.62
C VAL A 12 -12.97 6.49 -0.68
N LYS A 13 -13.64 6.27 -1.81
CA LYS A 13 -13.23 6.80 -3.12
C LYS A 13 -13.10 8.33 -3.16
N ASP A 14 -13.93 9.04 -2.41
CA ASP A 14 -14.00 10.51 -2.41
C ASP A 14 -13.20 11.12 -1.24
N THR A 15 -12.83 10.32 -0.24
CA THR A 15 -12.10 10.77 0.96
C THR A 15 -10.64 10.34 0.96
N GLY A 16 -10.28 9.32 0.18
CA GLY A 16 -9.04 8.58 0.38
C GLY A 16 -9.08 7.71 1.64
N ALA A 17 -8.05 6.89 1.81
CA ALA A 17 -7.84 6.08 3.01
C ALA A 17 -6.39 5.59 3.09
N HIS A 18 -5.83 5.60 4.30
CA HIS A 18 -4.57 4.93 4.62
C HIS A 18 -4.86 3.60 5.32
N ILE A 19 -4.51 2.48 4.69
CA ILE A 19 -4.92 1.14 5.12
C ILE A 19 -3.69 0.33 5.55
N PHE A 20 -3.69 -0.12 6.80
CA PHE A 20 -2.69 -1.05 7.32
C PHE A 20 -3.13 -2.48 7.01
N TYR A 21 -2.45 -3.16 6.09
CA TYR A 21 -2.65 -4.58 5.81
C TYR A 21 -1.57 -5.43 6.49
N SER A 22 -1.95 -6.21 7.50
CA SER A 22 -1.10 -7.22 8.12
C SER A 22 -1.40 -8.60 7.53
N PHE A 23 -0.47 -9.13 6.73
CA PHE A 23 -0.65 -10.42 6.06
C PHE A 23 0.20 -11.52 6.71
N ASN A 24 -0.33 -12.74 6.74
CA ASN A 24 0.36 -13.92 7.28
C ASN A 24 0.58 -14.99 6.20
N ASP A 25 -0.25 -14.98 5.15
CA ASP A 25 -0.19 -15.93 4.05
C ASP A 25 0.08 -15.19 2.73
N GLU A 26 1.19 -15.52 2.08
CA GLU A 26 1.59 -14.91 0.80
C GLU A 26 0.62 -15.22 -0.34
N GLY A 27 0.01 -16.40 -0.36
CA GLY A 27 -1.00 -16.75 -1.34
C GLY A 27 -2.23 -15.85 -1.20
N LYS A 28 -2.71 -15.68 0.04
CA LYS A 28 -3.82 -14.75 0.34
C LYS A 28 -3.44 -13.30 0.08
N TYR A 29 -2.20 -12.90 0.35
CA TYR A 29 -1.69 -11.57 0.02
C TYR A 29 -1.81 -11.29 -1.48
N VAL A 30 -1.32 -12.21 -2.32
CA VAL A 30 -1.43 -12.09 -3.78
C VAL A 30 -2.88 -12.11 -4.24
N ASP A 31 -3.72 -13.00 -3.69
CA ASP A 31 -5.15 -13.03 -4.02
C ASP A 31 -5.85 -11.70 -3.69
N ASN A 32 -5.56 -11.13 -2.52
CA ASN A 32 -6.11 -9.85 -2.09
C ASN A 32 -5.61 -8.69 -2.96
N LEU A 33 -4.35 -8.70 -3.37
CA LEU A 33 -3.80 -7.72 -4.31
C LEU A 33 -4.52 -7.80 -5.68
N ILE A 34 -4.74 -8.98 -6.24
CA ILE A 34 -5.44 -9.14 -7.53
C ILE A 34 -6.89 -8.67 -7.45
N VAL A 35 -7.58 -8.98 -6.34
CA VAL A 35 -8.92 -8.45 -6.05
C VAL A 35 -8.92 -6.93 -6.01
N TYR A 36 -7.95 -6.34 -5.31
CA TYR A 36 -7.81 -4.89 -5.21
C TYR A 36 -7.55 -4.25 -6.57
N LEU A 37 -6.62 -4.78 -7.36
CA LEU A 37 -6.31 -4.30 -8.71
C LEU A 37 -7.55 -4.28 -9.59
N THR A 38 -8.31 -5.38 -9.59
CA THR A 38 -9.53 -5.49 -10.41
C THR A 38 -10.58 -4.47 -9.99
N ALA A 39 -10.76 -4.25 -8.68
CA ALA A 39 -11.70 -3.28 -8.16
C ALA A 39 -11.28 -1.82 -8.47
N ALA A 40 -10.01 -1.46 -8.23
CA ALA A 40 -9.48 -0.12 -8.48
C ALA A 40 -9.49 0.23 -9.98
N ILE A 41 -9.05 -0.68 -10.84
CA ILE A 41 -9.06 -0.52 -12.30
C ILE A 41 -10.50 -0.46 -12.83
N GLY A 42 -11.43 -1.25 -12.27
CA GLY A 42 -12.85 -1.18 -12.62
C GLY A 42 -13.48 0.19 -12.35
N LEU A 43 -12.90 0.97 -11.42
CA LEU A 43 -13.27 2.36 -11.14
C LEU A 43 -12.47 3.39 -11.96
N GLY A 44 -11.64 2.95 -12.90
CA GLY A 44 -10.82 3.82 -13.75
C GLY A 44 -9.52 4.30 -13.11
N ASN A 45 -9.11 3.73 -11.97
CA ASN A 45 -7.87 4.12 -11.30
C ASN A 45 -6.68 3.37 -11.85
N HIS A 46 -5.58 4.08 -12.06
CA HIS A 46 -4.27 3.45 -12.14
C HIS A 46 -3.85 2.92 -10.77
N VAL A 47 -3.05 1.85 -10.77
CA VAL A 47 -2.55 1.27 -9.51
C VAL A 47 -1.04 1.17 -9.56
N MET A 48 -0.40 1.71 -8.52
CA MET A 48 1.04 1.56 -8.29
C MET A 48 1.27 0.44 -7.28
N ILE A 49 2.02 -0.57 -7.70
CA ILE A 49 2.41 -1.72 -6.89
C ILE A 49 3.88 -1.55 -6.52
N ILE A 50 4.18 -1.42 -5.24
CA ILE A 50 5.54 -1.41 -4.69
C ILE A 50 5.76 -2.78 -4.05
N GLU A 51 6.60 -3.63 -4.63
CA GLU A 51 6.72 -5.04 -4.24
C GLU A 51 8.17 -5.53 -4.34
N ASN A 52 8.53 -6.59 -3.62
CA ASN A 52 9.85 -7.19 -3.70
C ASN A 52 9.99 -8.18 -4.88
N ASP A 53 11.24 -8.48 -5.23
CA ASP A 53 11.58 -9.40 -6.32
C ASP A 53 11.10 -10.84 -6.10
N ARG A 54 10.71 -11.18 -4.86
CA ARG A 54 10.27 -12.53 -4.51
C ARG A 54 8.81 -12.76 -4.89
N ILE A 55 7.93 -11.80 -4.56
CA ILE A 55 6.48 -11.87 -4.79
C ILE A 55 6.11 -11.29 -6.16
N LEU A 56 6.84 -10.27 -6.63
CA LEU A 56 6.52 -9.55 -7.87
C LEU A 56 6.38 -10.48 -9.11
N PRO A 57 7.23 -11.50 -9.33
CA PRO A 57 7.05 -12.42 -10.47
C PRO A 57 5.72 -13.19 -10.42
N LEU A 58 5.28 -13.60 -9.23
CA LEU A 58 4.00 -14.30 -9.04
C LEU A 58 2.83 -13.36 -9.32
N VAL A 59 2.90 -12.12 -8.80
CA VAL A 59 1.90 -11.07 -9.05
C VAL A 59 1.79 -10.76 -10.54
N GLN A 60 2.92 -10.56 -11.23
CA GLN A 60 2.94 -10.30 -12.67
C GLN A 60 2.36 -11.46 -13.48
N LYS A 61 2.61 -12.71 -13.06
CA LYS A 61 2.03 -13.88 -13.71
C LYS A 61 0.50 -13.88 -13.59
N ARG A 62 -0.03 -13.64 -12.38
CA ARG A 62 -1.48 -13.52 -12.12
C ARG A 62 -2.11 -12.38 -12.92
N ILE A 63 -1.48 -11.21 -12.92
CA ILE A 63 -1.92 -10.04 -13.71
C ILE A 63 -2.05 -10.41 -15.19
N LYS A 64 -1.04 -11.05 -15.77
CA LYS A 64 -1.05 -11.44 -17.19
C LYS A 64 -2.12 -12.48 -17.52
N SER A 65 -2.45 -13.38 -16.58
CA SER A 65 -3.46 -14.42 -16.81
C SER A 65 -4.89 -13.96 -16.58
N GLU A 66 -5.12 -12.98 -15.71
CA GLU A 66 -6.46 -12.59 -15.27
C GLU A 66 -6.93 -11.23 -15.78
N LEU A 67 -6.03 -10.32 -16.15
CA LEU A 67 -6.36 -8.97 -16.60
C LEU A 67 -6.09 -8.79 -18.09
N THR A 68 -6.92 -7.98 -18.75
CA THR A 68 -6.75 -7.65 -20.18
C THR A 68 -5.54 -6.75 -20.41
N GLU A 69 -5.04 -6.68 -21.65
CA GLU A 69 -3.90 -5.82 -22.00
C GLU A 69 -4.14 -4.34 -21.65
N GLU A 70 -5.37 -3.84 -21.82
CA GLU A 70 -5.71 -2.45 -21.43
C GLU A 70 -5.67 -2.26 -19.91
N GLN A 71 -6.17 -3.22 -19.13
CA GLN A 71 -6.08 -3.18 -17.67
C GLN A 71 -4.63 -3.27 -17.19
N GLN A 72 -3.79 -4.06 -17.87
CA GLN A 72 -2.37 -4.18 -17.55
C GLN A 72 -1.62 -2.85 -17.72
N LYS A 73 -1.98 -2.02 -18.72
CA LYS A 73 -1.41 -0.67 -18.91
C LYS A 73 -1.74 0.29 -17.77
N MET A 74 -2.75 -0.02 -16.97
CA MET A 74 -3.13 0.78 -15.82
C MET A 74 -2.32 0.46 -14.56
N ILE A 75 -1.50 -0.60 -14.61
CA ILE A 75 -0.70 -1.09 -13.50
C ILE A 75 0.76 -0.68 -13.67
N HIS A 76 1.33 -0.09 -12.63
CA HIS A 76 2.71 0.35 -12.58
C HIS A 76 3.42 -0.38 -11.43
N THR A 77 4.50 -1.09 -11.72
CA THR A 77 5.23 -1.87 -10.71
C THR A 77 6.57 -1.23 -10.38
N ILE A 78 6.92 -1.18 -9.10
CA ILE A 78 8.17 -0.64 -8.58
C ILE A 78 8.74 -1.64 -7.59
N ASN A 79 10.06 -1.82 -7.64
CA ASN A 79 10.74 -2.65 -6.68
C ASN A 79 10.80 -1.96 -5.31
N ASN A 80 10.38 -2.65 -4.24
CA ASN A 80 10.34 -2.07 -2.91
C ASN A 80 11.74 -1.80 -2.32
N TYR A 81 12.78 -2.50 -2.76
CA TYR A 81 14.16 -2.22 -2.39
C TYR A 81 14.59 -0.85 -2.94
N ASP A 82 14.22 -0.55 -4.19
CA ASP A 82 14.47 0.77 -4.78
C ASP A 82 13.65 1.86 -4.08
N PHE A 83 12.46 1.52 -3.59
CA PHE A 83 11.60 2.45 -2.89
C PHE A 83 12.08 2.76 -1.45
N TYR A 84 12.35 1.73 -0.65
CA TYR A 84 12.65 1.87 0.78
C TYR A 84 14.14 1.89 1.12
N CYS A 85 14.99 1.28 0.27
CA CYS A 85 16.37 0.95 0.61
C CYS A 85 17.43 1.48 -0.37
N TYR A 86 17.05 2.19 -1.45
CA TYR A 86 17.97 2.65 -2.50
C TYR A 86 19.16 3.50 -2.00
N ARG A 87 19.04 4.14 -0.83
CA ARG A 87 20.13 4.89 -0.19
C ARG A 87 20.79 4.19 1.01
N GLY A 88 20.58 2.89 1.17
CA GLY A 88 21.18 2.06 2.22
C GLY A 88 20.42 2.03 3.55
N ASN A 89 19.60 3.05 3.86
CA ASN A 89 18.84 3.18 5.11
C ASN A 89 17.38 3.57 4.84
N PHE A 90 16.49 3.28 5.80
CA PHE A 90 15.07 3.65 5.73
C PHE A 90 14.92 5.15 6.05
N ASN A 91 15.13 5.99 5.03
CA ASN A 91 15.11 7.45 5.19
C ASN A 91 13.75 8.03 4.81
N LYS A 92 12.93 8.38 5.80
CA LYS A 92 11.57 8.91 5.60
C LYS A 92 11.46 10.04 4.56
N LYS A 93 12.39 11.01 4.56
CA LYS A 93 12.37 12.15 3.64
C LYS A 93 12.60 11.71 2.20
N THR A 94 13.47 10.73 2.01
CA THR A 94 13.76 10.16 0.69
C THR A 94 12.57 9.37 0.19
N ILE A 95 11.97 8.54 1.05
CA ILE A 95 10.81 7.71 0.71
C ILE A 95 9.61 8.59 0.34
N LEU A 96 9.28 9.60 1.16
CA LEU A 96 8.19 10.54 0.88
C LEU A 96 8.43 11.36 -0.38
N SER A 97 9.65 11.84 -0.61
CA SER A 97 9.99 12.56 -1.84
C SER A 97 9.90 11.65 -3.07
N TYR A 98 10.27 10.39 -2.96
CA TYR A 98 10.14 9.42 -4.05
C TYR A 98 8.67 9.12 -4.35
N LEU A 99 7.85 8.92 -3.31
CA LEU A 99 6.40 8.76 -3.42
C LEU A 99 5.75 9.96 -4.11
N ASP A 100 6.09 11.19 -3.71
CA ASP A 100 5.57 12.41 -4.31
C ASP A 100 5.96 12.53 -5.80
N ASN A 101 7.25 12.30 -6.13
CA ASN A 101 7.72 12.33 -7.52
C ASN A 101 7.06 11.25 -8.38
N MET A 102 6.80 10.08 -7.80
CA MET A 102 6.12 8.96 -8.46
C MET A 102 4.66 9.31 -8.77
N LEU A 103 3.95 9.92 -7.82
CA LEU A 103 2.54 10.31 -7.97
C LEU A 103 2.35 11.57 -8.81
N ALA A 104 3.34 12.47 -8.84
CA ALA A 104 3.24 13.78 -9.48
C ALA A 104 2.71 13.76 -10.94
N PRO A 105 3.12 12.84 -11.84
CA PRO A 105 2.56 12.77 -13.19
C PRO A 105 1.06 12.46 -13.22
N PHE A 106 0.56 11.68 -12.26
CA PHE A 106 -0.86 11.31 -12.18
C PHE A 106 -1.67 12.47 -11.62
N LEU A 107 -1.20 13.03 -10.50
CA LEU A 107 -1.85 14.16 -9.84
C LEU A 107 -1.90 15.41 -10.74
N LYS A 108 -0.81 15.74 -11.45
CA LYS A 108 -0.76 16.90 -12.37
C LYS A 108 -1.73 16.78 -13.54
N ASN A 109 -2.01 15.56 -13.99
CA ASN A 109 -2.90 15.29 -15.12
C ASN A 109 -4.32 14.90 -14.68
N ASN A 110 -4.65 15.01 -13.38
CA ASN A 110 -5.91 14.56 -12.78
C ASN A 110 -6.26 13.10 -13.14
N ILE A 111 -5.24 12.24 -13.22
CA ILE A 111 -5.41 10.81 -13.45
C ILE A 111 -5.62 10.15 -12.07
N PRO A 112 -6.76 9.48 -11.84
CA PRO A 112 -7.00 8.77 -10.60
C PRO A 112 -5.96 7.66 -10.40
N VAL A 113 -5.35 7.63 -9.22
CA VAL A 113 -4.30 6.68 -8.87
C VAL A 113 -4.52 6.16 -7.46
N GLN A 114 -4.16 4.90 -7.23
CA GLN A 114 -4.14 4.25 -5.93
C GLN A 114 -2.83 3.49 -5.75
N THR A 115 -2.46 3.18 -4.51
CA THR A 115 -1.20 2.49 -4.23
C THR A 115 -1.40 1.22 -3.40
N TRP A 116 -0.54 0.23 -3.65
CA TRP A 116 -0.38 -0.98 -2.88
C TRP A 116 1.11 -1.21 -2.65
N ALA A 117 1.57 -1.17 -1.42
CA ALA A 117 2.98 -1.23 -1.09
C ALA A 117 3.28 -2.33 -0.08
N HIS A 118 4.19 -3.24 -0.43
CA HIS A 118 4.82 -4.14 0.53
C HIS A 118 5.96 -3.41 1.24
N VAL A 119 5.69 -2.99 2.48
CA VAL A 119 6.64 -2.26 3.30
C VAL A 119 7.68 -3.24 3.84
N GLU A 120 8.93 -3.03 3.44
CA GLU A 120 10.07 -3.78 3.97
C GLU A 120 11.16 -2.84 4.46
N TRP A 121 11.86 -3.29 5.49
CA TRP A 121 13.00 -2.60 6.07
C TRP A 121 14.13 -3.58 6.34
N ARG A 122 15.32 -3.03 6.52
CA ARG A 122 16.47 -3.76 7.07
C ARG A 122 16.59 -3.46 8.55
N ASP A 123 17.10 -4.44 9.29
CA ASP A 123 17.46 -4.26 10.70
C ASP A 123 18.48 -3.12 10.81
N GLN A 124 18.11 -2.09 11.55
CA GLN A 124 18.93 -0.92 11.85
C GLN A 124 18.49 -0.37 13.21
N GLU A 125 19.36 0.42 13.85
CA GLU A 125 19.00 1.09 15.10
C GLU A 125 17.75 1.96 14.90
N ASP A 126 16.85 1.93 15.90
CA ASP A 126 15.62 2.71 15.95
C ASP A 126 14.66 2.52 14.75
N ILE A 127 14.73 1.38 14.06
CA ILE A 127 13.95 1.14 12.84
C ILE A 127 12.44 1.28 13.04
N PHE A 128 11.89 0.76 14.15
CA PHE A 128 10.45 0.85 14.42
C PHE A 128 10.01 2.30 14.66
N GLN A 129 10.85 3.11 15.29
CA GLN A 129 10.59 4.55 15.44
C GLN A 129 10.66 5.26 14.09
N ASN A 130 11.60 4.89 13.21
CA ASN A 130 11.72 5.44 11.87
C ASN A 130 10.51 5.09 10.98
N ILE A 131 10.04 3.84 11.02
CA ILE A 131 8.81 3.41 10.34
C ILE A 131 7.62 4.19 10.90
N GLY A 132 7.46 4.24 12.23
CA GLY A 132 6.38 4.97 12.86
C GLY A 132 6.33 6.46 12.49
N ASN A 133 7.49 7.12 12.45
CA ASN A 133 7.59 8.51 12.02
C ASN A 133 7.25 8.69 10.53
N TYR A 134 7.65 7.74 9.69
CA TYR A 134 7.28 7.73 8.28
C TYR A 134 5.77 7.58 8.10
N GLU A 135 5.12 6.61 8.77
CA GLU A 135 3.68 6.39 8.63
C GLU A 135 2.86 7.59 9.10
N LYS A 136 3.28 8.26 10.17
CA LYS A 136 2.62 9.49 10.64
C LYS A 136 2.72 10.62 9.61
N GLU A 137 3.90 10.83 9.02
CA GLU A 137 4.09 11.86 7.99
C GLU A 137 3.37 11.48 6.68
N ALA A 138 3.38 10.20 6.29
CA ALA A 138 2.65 9.68 5.15
C ALA A 138 1.14 9.89 5.34
N ASN A 139 0.59 9.53 6.50
CA ASN A 139 -0.82 9.78 6.83
C ASN A 139 -1.19 11.27 6.72
N GLN A 140 -0.36 12.18 7.26
CA GLN A 140 -0.58 13.63 7.13
C GLN A 140 -0.55 14.10 5.67
N MET A 141 0.38 13.58 4.86
CA MET A 141 0.45 13.87 3.43
C MET A 141 -0.82 13.40 2.72
N LEU A 142 -1.27 12.18 3.03
CA LEU A 142 -2.43 11.54 2.40
C LEU A 142 -3.75 12.23 2.77
N GLN A 143 -3.89 12.78 3.98
CA GLN A 143 -5.08 13.53 4.41
C GLN A 143 -5.40 14.76 3.53
N SER A 144 -4.40 15.29 2.82
CA SER A 144 -4.60 16.39 1.85
C SER A 144 -5.00 15.91 0.45
N THR A 145 -5.18 14.61 0.27
CA THR A 145 -5.46 13.94 -1.00
C THR A 145 -6.65 12.98 -0.87
N THR A 146 -7.23 12.55 -1.98
CA THR A 146 -8.24 11.47 -2.00
C THR A 146 -7.61 10.11 -2.33
N LEU A 147 -6.32 9.95 -2.02
CA LEU A 147 -5.54 8.77 -2.38
C LEU A 147 -5.89 7.60 -1.47
N ILE A 148 -6.14 6.44 -2.08
CA ILE A 148 -6.25 5.16 -1.37
C ILE A 148 -4.90 4.47 -1.42
N THR A 149 -4.36 4.16 -0.25
CA THR A 149 -3.05 3.54 -0.08
C THR A 149 -3.16 2.35 0.84
N ILE A 150 -2.75 1.18 0.35
CA ILE A 150 -2.59 -0.04 1.15
C ILE A 150 -1.12 -0.26 1.46
N CYS A 151 -0.77 -0.21 2.75
CA CYS A 151 0.56 -0.54 3.27
C CYS A 151 0.51 -1.97 3.84
N GLY A 152 1.10 -2.91 3.12
CA GLY A 152 1.21 -4.32 3.46
C GLY A 152 2.47 -4.62 4.27
N TYR A 153 2.30 -5.31 5.40
CA TYR A 153 3.39 -5.74 6.29
C TYR A 153 3.26 -7.23 6.57
N ASP A 154 4.37 -7.95 6.45
CA ASP A 154 4.45 -9.33 6.94
C ASP A 154 4.28 -9.33 8.45
N ALA A 155 3.18 -9.93 8.93
CA ALA A 155 2.81 -9.95 10.33
C ALA A 155 3.90 -10.56 11.22
N ASN A 156 4.71 -11.49 10.70
CA ASN A 156 5.81 -12.11 11.46
C ASN A 156 6.95 -11.13 11.75
N ARG A 157 7.03 -10.04 10.99
CA ARG A 157 8.07 -9.00 11.11
C ARG A 157 7.61 -7.81 11.95
N VAL A 158 6.32 -7.73 12.29
CA VAL A 158 5.73 -6.62 13.02
C VAL A 158 5.55 -7.02 14.50
N PRO A 159 6.44 -6.61 15.41
CA PRO A 159 6.20 -6.80 16.85
C PRO A 159 5.04 -5.92 17.33
N GLU A 160 4.44 -6.27 18.47
CA GLU A 160 3.28 -5.55 19.01
C GLU A 160 3.55 -4.04 19.18
N SER A 161 4.75 -3.66 19.62
CA SER A 161 5.14 -2.25 19.75
C SER A 161 5.12 -1.47 18.44
N LEU A 162 5.42 -2.13 17.31
CA LEU A 162 5.31 -1.50 15.99
C LEU A 162 3.84 -1.49 15.55
N LYS A 163 3.14 -2.60 15.77
CA LYS A 163 1.73 -2.75 15.42
C LYS A 163 0.87 -1.64 16.03
N ASP A 164 1.07 -1.30 17.30
CA ASP A 164 0.37 -0.20 17.97
C ASP A 164 0.56 1.13 17.23
N ILE A 165 1.81 1.43 16.81
CA ILE A 165 2.13 2.65 16.05
C ILE A 165 1.44 2.63 14.68
N LEU A 166 1.41 1.48 14.01
CA LEU A 166 0.73 1.33 12.72
C LEU A 166 -0.78 1.52 12.88
N MET A 167 -1.40 0.95 13.91
CA MET A 167 -2.81 1.13 14.21
C MET A 167 -3.15 2.62 14.43
N ASP A 168 -2.31 3.36 15.14
CA ASP A 168 -2.51 4.81 15.36
C ASP A 168 -2.36 5.66 14.09
N SER A 169 -1.64 5.16 13.08
CA SER A 169 -1.26 5.92 11.88
C SER A 169 -2.12 5.62 10.64
N HIS A 170 -3.05 4.68 10.73
CA HIS A 170 -3.91 4.23 9.62
C HIS A 170 -5.39 4.40 9.95
N ASP A 171 -6.23 4.40 8.93
CA ASP A 171 -7.69 4.58 9.04
C ASP A 171 -8.41 3.22 9.08
N TYR A 172 -7.83 2.21 8.44
CA TYR A 172 -8.37 0.85 8.40
C TYR A 172 -7.28 -0.17 8.70
N TYR A 173 -7.68 -1.23 9.39
CA TYR A 173 -6.89 -2.44 9.59
C TYR A 173 -7.45 -3.57 8.73
N MET A 174 -6.62 -4.08 7.84
CA MET A 174 -6.89 -5.22 6.99
C MET A 174 -6.02 -6.40 7.42
N THR A 175 -6.61 -7.58 7.42
CA THR A 175 -5.92 -8.87 7.52
C THR A 175 -6.23 -9.69 6.27
N ASP A 176 -5.70 -10.91 6.20
CA ASP A 176 -5.95 -11.79 5.06
C ASP A 176 -7.45 -12.11 4.85
N ASP A 177 -8.27 -11.98 5.89
CA ASP A 177 -9.69 -12.38 5.87
C ASP A 177 -10.66 -11.28 6.36
N THR A 178 -10.17 -10.19 6.95
CA THR A 178 -10.99 -9.13 7.54
C THR A 178 -10.53 -7.73 7.16
N ILE A 179 -11.46 -6.77 7.24
CA ILE A 179 -11.20 -5.33 7.14
C ILE A 179 -12.04 -4.68 8.23
N GLN A 180 -11.44 -3.80 9.01
CA GLN A 180 -12.07 -3.07 10.10
C GLN A 180 -11.61 -1.62 10.05
N GLN A 181 -12.52 -0.68 10.31
CA GLN A 181 -12.14 0.72 10.54
C GLN A 181 -11.44 0.80 11.90
N ILE A 182 -10.40 1.62 12.00
CA ILE A 182 -9.69 1.85 13.26
C ILE A 182 -10.37 2.99 14.01
N ASP A 183 -10.89 2.69 15.19
CA ASP A 183 -11.44 3.69 16.09
C ASP A 183 -10.28 4.45 16.76
N ARG A 184 -9.92 5.61 16.22
CA ARG A 184 -8.96 6.51 16.88
C ARG A 184 -9.63 7.12 18.10
N ASN A 185 -9.24 6.68 19.30
CA ASN A 185 -9.58 7.40 20.52
C ASN A 185 -8.99 8.81 20.41
N SER A 186 -9.89 9.79 20.31
CA SER A 186 -9.56 11.22 20.21
C SER A 186 -8.95 11.76 21.49
#